data_AF-A0A318S4U3-F1
#
_entry.id   AF-A0A318S4U3-F1
#
_cell.length_a   1.000
_cell.length_b   1.000
_cell.length_c   1.000
_cell.angle_alpha   90.00
_cell.angle_beta   90.00
_cell.angle_gamma   90.00
#
_symmetry.space_group_name_H-M   'P 1'
#
loop_
_entity.id
_entity.type
_entity.pdbx_description
1 polymer ?
#
loop_
_entity_poly.entity_id
_entity_poly.type
_entity_poly.pdbx_seq_one_letter_code
_entity_poly.pdbx_strand_id
1 'polypeptide(L)'
;MTKAARKTDTPTAPDTATFETFDALMATAAVDSVIAPLARDGADGVTLNRELSAALAVAHDRWGLGLLHLRHEAHLVQGGDRADIALLVDGREAARVSAGSAAIRASYEAMRATDENDLSAWGVLPDGHRAVIKNSAQVRVLIEDARDFETHWTTERSGAYSRVWRSGDTLGVEVHRPASPSTALSDAAWDAIASIKNRTLQRELMQRSNTVGMLGALLGARHKNAAAALEHLPEAHFTIRSVVVRATGSEGRDFERYKALVKEATAQLEDLQAAGTRHLGQLLALGLK
;
A
#
# COMPACT_ATOMS: atom_id res chain seq x y z
N MET A 1 -14.63 -7.91 -58.62
CA MET A 1 -13.82 -8.44 -57.49
C MET A 1 -13.11 -7.28 -56.81
N THR A 2 -13.71 -6.74 -55.75
CA THR A 2 -13.16 -5.62 -54.97
C THR A 2 -12.36 -6.19 -53.80
N LYS A 3 -11.04 -5.99 -53.81
CA LYS A 3 -10.15 -6.29 -52.68
C LYS A 3 -10.39 -5.25 -51.58
N ALA A 4 -11.03 -5.67 -50.49
CA ALA A 4 -11.05 -4.91 -49.25
C ALA A 4 -9.65 -4.94 -48.61
N ALA A 5 -9.03 -3.77 -48.45
CA ALA A 5 -7.77 -3.63 -47.73
C ALA A 5 -8.04 -3.92 -46.24
N ARG A 6 -7.36 -4.93 -45.71
CA ARG A 6 -7.25 -5.17 -44.26
C ARG A 6 -6.51 -3.98 -43.67
N LYS A 7 -7.20 -3.16 -42.88
CA LYS A 7 -6.61 -2.13 -42.04
C LYS A 7 -5.82 -2.88 -40.96
N THR A 8 -4.51 -2.76 -40.99
CA THR A 8 -3.63 -3.30 -39.96
C THR A 8 -3.80 -2.41 -38.74
N ASP A 9 -4.44 -2.92 -37.69
CA ASP A 9 -4.51 -2.24 -36.39
C ASP A 9 -3.09 -2.22 -35.81
N THR A 10 -2.42 -1.08 -35.95
CA THR A 10 -1.20 -0.78 -35.21
C THR A 10 -1.59 -0.68 -33.74
N PRO A 11 -0.95 -1.42 -32.81
CA PRO A 11 -1.22 -1.28 -31.39
C PRO A 11 -0.93 0.17 -30.99
N THR A 12 -1.95 0.90 -30.56
CA THR A 12 -1.77 2.22 -29.96
C THR A 12 -0.97 2.04 -28.69
N ALA A 13 0.14 2.77 -28.58
CA ALA A 13 0.95 2.76 -27.37
C ALA A 13 0.06 3.10 -26.15
N PRO A 14 0.27 2.44 -25.00
CA PRO A 14 -0.45 2.77 -23.77
C PRO A 14 -0.37 4.27 -23.46
N ASP A 15 -1.48 4.83 -22.96
CA ASP A 15 -1.53 6.24 -22.54
C ASP A 15 -0.55 6.42 -21.37
N THR A 16 0.43 7.31 -21.54
CA THR A 16 1.48 7.53 -20.54
C THR A 16 0.89 7.93 -19.18
N ALA A 17 -0.29 8.57 -19.20
CA ALA A 17 -1.03 8.98 -18.00
C ALA A 17 -1.47 7.80 -17.12
N THR A 18 -1.78 6.62 -17.68
CA THR A 18 -2.22 5.47 -16.87
C THR A 18 -1.06 4.90 -16.06
N PHE A 19 0.15 4.86 -16.64
CA PHE A 19 1.34 4.44 -15.91
C PHE A 19 1.72 5.43 -14.81
N GLU A 20 1.64 6.72 -15.07
CA GLU A 20 1.86 7.76 -14.04
C GLU A 20 0.84 7.64 -12.90
N THR A 21 -0.41 7.30 -13.22
CA THR A 21 -1.46 7.05 -12.20
C THR A 21 -1.14 5.80 -11.36
N PHE A 22 -0.64 4.73 -11.99
CA PHE A 22 -0.18 3.55 -11.24
C PHE A 22 1.03 3.87 -10.37
N ASP A 23 2.02 4.60 -10.89
CA ASP A 23 3.21 5.01 -10.13
C ASP A 23 2.80 5.89 -8.92
N ALA A 24 1.83 6.80 -9.10
CA ALA A 24 1.26 7.60 -8.01
C ALA A 24 0.51 6.74 -6.96
N LEU A 25 -0.22 5.70 -7.40
CA LEU A 25 -0.84 4.75 -6.48
C LEU A 25 0.22 3.99 -5.66
N MET A 26 1.29 3.53 -6.30
CA MET A 26 2.41 2.83 -5.64
C MET A 26 3.18 3.73 -4.67
N ALA A 27 3.28 5.03 -4.96
CA ALA A 27 3.91 6.01 -4.08
C ALA A 27 3.23 6.08 -2.69
N THR A 28 1.94 5.79 -2.57
CA THR A 28 1.24 5.71 -1.28
C THR A 28 1.77 4.61 -0.35
N ALA A 29 2.43 3.60 -0.93
CA ALA A 29 3.14 2.55 -0.22
C ALA A 29 4.66 2.79 -0.19
N ALA A 30 5.14 3.98 -0.57
CA ALA A 30 6.57 4.30 -0.74
C ALA A 30 7.30 3.32 -1.67
N VAL A 31 6.61 2.83 -2.68
CA VAL A 31 7.20 1.99 -3.74
C VAL A 31 7.62 2.90 -4.87
N ASP A 32 8.93 2.99 -5.11
CA ASP A 32 9.52 3.76 -6.21
C ASP A 32 9.31 3.01 -7.54
N SER A 33 8.06 3.01 -7.99
CA SER A 33 7.64 2.40 -9.24
C SER A 33 8.17 3.21 -10.42
N VAL A 34 8.73 2.49 -11.41
CA VAL A 34 9.34 3.09 -12.61
C VAL A 34 8.61 2.68 -13.89
N ILE A 35 7.31 2.39 -13.79
CA ILE A 35 6.55 1.83 -14.92
C ILE A 35 6.41 2.85 -16.03
N ALA A 36 6.12 4.13 -15.74
CA ALA A 36 6.03 5.16 -16.77
C ALA A 36 7.36 5.37 -17.52
N PRO A 37 8.53 5.51 -16.84
CA PRO A 37 9.83 5.49 -17.50
C PRO A 37 10.08 4.22 -18.33
N LEU A 38 9.81 3.04 -17.77
CA LEU A 38 10.08 1.76 -18.40
C LEU A 38 9.25 1.57 -19.69
N ALA A 39 7.99 2.00 -19.68
CA ALA A 39 7.13 2.00 -20.86
C ALA A 39 7.62 2.99 -21.92
N ARG A 40 8.09 4.17 -21.51
CA ARG A 40 8.67 5.19 -22.42
C ARG A 40 9.93 4.67 -23.12
N ASP A 41 10.72 3.87 -22.42
CA ASP A 41 11.94 3.24 -22.95
C ASP A 41 11.65 2.00 -23.83
N GLY A 42 10.38 1.65 -24.03
CA GLY A 42 9.95 0.63 -24.98
C GLY A 42 10.03 -0.80 -24.45
N ALA A 43 9.94 -1.00 -23.13
CA ALA A 43 9.86 -2.34 -22.54
C ALA A 43 8.65 -3.12 -23.09
N ASP A 44 8.81 -4.43 -23.26
CA ASP A 44 7.73 -5.29 -23.72
C ASP A 44 6.64 -5.51 -22.66
N GLY A 45 5.46 -5.97 -23.09
CA GLY A 45 4.32 -6.18 -22.20
C GLY A 45 4.56 -7.23 -21.11
N VAL A 46 5.45 -8.21 -21.34
CA VAL A 46 5.79 -9.24 -20.35
C VAL A 46 6.60 -8.61 -19.22
N THR A 47 7.60 -7.80 -19.57
CA THR A 47 8.42 -7.04 -18.63
C THR A 47 7.57 -6.07 -17.85
N LEU A 48 6.70 -5.29 -18.52
CA LEU A 48 5.79 -4.36 -17.84
C LEU A 48 4.86 -5.07 -16.86
N ASN A 49 4.22 -6.18 -17.24
CA ASN A 49 3.34 -6.94 -16.35
C ASN A 49 4.08 -7.52 -15.13
N ARG A 50 5.33 -7.94 -15.32
CA ARG A 50 6.17 -8.43 -14.21
C ARG A 50 6.47 -7.30 -13.23
N GLU A 51 6.93 -6.15 -13.71
CA GLU A 51 7.27 -5.01 -12.84
C GLU A 51 6.01 -4.43 -12.17
N LEU A 52 4.89 -4.34 -12.89
CA LEU A 52 3.58 -3.96 -12.34
C LEU A 52 3.18 -4.87 -11.18
N SER A 53 3.26 -6.19 -11.38
CA SER A 53 2.88 -7.18 -10.35
C SER A 53 3.84 -7.15 -9.15
N ALA A 54 5.14 -6.95 -9.39
CA ALA A 54 6.14 -6.82 -8.32
C ALA A 54 5.88 -5.57 -7.46
N ALA A 55 5.62 -4.41 -8.10
CA ALA A 55 5.29 -3.17 -7.40
C ALA A 55 3.99 -3.32 -6.58
N LEU A 56 2.95 -3.92 -7.17
CA LEU A 56 1.67 -4.15 -6.50
C LEU A 56 1.81 -5.08 -5.28
N ALA A 57 2.61 -6.14 -5.38
CA ALA A 57 2.83 -7.07 -4.28
C ALA A 57 3.49 -6.37 -3.08
N VAL A 58 4.52 -5.55 -3.32
CA VAL A 58 5.17 -4.76 -2.27
C VAL A 58 4.22 -3.70 -1.70
N ALA A 59 3.36 -3.11 -2.54
CA ALA A 59 2.35 -2.17 -2.06
C ALA A 59 1.35 -2.84 -1.10
N HIS A 60 0.89 -4.06 -1.40
CA HIS A 60 0.00 -4.81 -0.50
C HIS A 60 0.66 -5.21 0.82
N ASP A 61 1.95 -5.56 0.79
CA ASP A 61 2.72 -5.79 2.01
C ASP A 61 2.73 -4.56 2.94
N ARG A 62 2.65 -3.36 2.37
CA ARG A 62 2.76 -2.09 3.10
C ARG A 62 1.43 -1.45 3.44
N TRP A 63 0.43 -1.56 2.57
CA TRP A 63 -0.93 -1.11 2.86
C TRP A 63 -1.58 -1.90 3.99
N GLY A 64 -1.11 -3.12 4.25
CA GLY A 64 -1.54 -3.89 5.42
C GLY A 64 -3.03 -4.22 5.39
N LEU A 65 -3.57 -4.50 4.19
CA LEU A 65 -5.01 -4.77 4.01
C LEU A 65 -5.42 -6.13 4.57
N GLY A 66 -4.48 -7.02 4.89
CA GLY A 66 -4.79 -8.38 5.36
C GLY A 66 -5.10 -9.37 4.24
N LEU A 67 -4.58 -9.11 3.04
CA LEU A 67 -4.86 -9.87 1.82
C LEU A 67 -3.64 -10.70 1.36
N LEU A 68 -2.72 -11.03 2.26
CA LEU A 68 -1.49 -11.77 1.95
C LEU A 68 -1.75 -13.23 1.53
N HIS A 69 -2.94 -13.76 1.82
CA HIS A 69 -3.37 -15.10 1.37
C HIS A 69 -3.83 -15.13 -0.09
N LEU A 70 -3.98 -13.98 -0.74
CA LEU A 70 -4.41 -13.86 -2.13
C LEU A 70 -3.22 -13.56 -3.02
N ARG A 71 -3.28 -14.02 -4.28
CA ARG A 71 -2.28 -13.68 -5.29
C ARG A 71 -2.64 -12.37 -5.99
N HIS A 72 -1.82 -11.35 -5.80
CA HIS A 72 -1.98 -10.04 -6.44
C HIS A 72 -1.13 -9.95 -7.71
N GLU A 73 -1.76 -9.64 -8.83
CA GLU A 73 -1.12 -9.47 -10.13
C GLU A 73 -1.61 -8.17 -10.77
N ALA A 74 -0.80 -7.54 -11.61
CA ALA A 74 -1.20 -6.36 -12.37
C ALA A 74 -0.78 -6.51 -13.82
N HIS A 75 -1.76 -6.44 -14.72
CA HIS A 75 -1.56 -6.69 -16.15
C HIS A 75 -2.03 -5.51 -16.98
N LEU A 76 -1.26 -5.20 -18.02
CA LEU A 76 -1.71 -4.38 -19.12
C LEU A 76 -2.87 -5.06 -19.84
N VAL A 77 -3.98 -4.34 -19.93
CA VAL A 77 -5.15 -4.75 -20.71
C VAL A 77 -5.38 -3.77 -21.84
N GLN A 78 -5.66 -4.30 -23.02
CA GLN A 78 -6.04 -3.52 -24.18
C GLN A 78 -7.56 -3.44 -24.22
N GLY A 79 -8.13 -2.22 -24.14
CA GLY A 79 -9.58 -2.00 -24.09
C GLY A 79 -10.02 -0.89 -25.04
N GLY A 80 -10.53 -1.25 -26.22
CA GLY A 80 -10.91 -0.25 -27.23
C GLY A 80 -9.71 0.57 -27.70
N ASP A 81 -9.85 1.89 -27.75
CA ASP A 81 -8.81 2.81 -28.23
C ASP A 81 -7.71 3.15 -27.19
N ARG A 82 -7.78 2.62 -25.95
CA ARG A 82 -6.82 2.93 -24.88
C ARG A 82 -6.37 1.69 -24.09
N ALA A 83 -5.10 1.65 -23.75
CA ALA A 83 -4.59 0.66 -22.80
C ALA A 83 -4.88 1.10 -21.36
N ASP A 84 -5.09 0.11 -20.49
CA ASP A 84 -5.31 0.30 -19.06
C ASP A 84 -4.53 -0.76 -18.26
N ILE A 85 -4.50 -0.63 -16.95
CA ILE A 85 -3.89 -1.61 -16.04
C ILE A 85 -5.00 -2.24 -15.21
N ALA A 86 -5.21 -3.54 -15.41
CA ALA A 86 -6.08 -4.36 -14.58
C ALA A 86 -5.31 -4.81 -13.33
N LEU A 87 -5.93 -4.67 -12.17
CA LEU A 87 -5.47 -5.24 -10.91
C LEU A 87 -6.24 -6.54 -10.68
N LEU A 88 -5.51 -7.64 -10.56
CA LEU A 88 -6.06 -8.98 -10.45
C LEU A 88 -5.81 -9.57 -9.07
N VAL A 89 -6.79 -10.34 -8.61
CA VAL A 89 -6.75 -11.14 -7.40
C VAL A 89 -7.08 -12.58 -7.79
N ASP A 90 -6.13 -13.49 -7.54
CA ASP A 90 -6.22 -14.91 -7.95
C ASP A 90 -6.57 -15.08 -9.44
N GLY A 91 -5.98 -14.24 -10.30
CA GLY A 91 -6.19 -14.25 -11.74
C GLY A 91 -7.53 -13.67 -12.22
N ARG A 92 -8.34 -13.08 -11.33
CA ARG A 92 -9.60 -12.41 -11.67
C ARG A 92 -9.46 -10.90 -11.53
N GLU A 93 -9.97 -10.15 -12.50
CA GLU A 93 -9.96 -8.69 -12.45
C GLU A 93 -10.79 -8.20 -11.25
N ALA A 94 -10.14 -7.46 -10.34
CA ALA A 94 -10.75 -6.86 -9.15
C ALA A 94 -11.01 -5.37 -9.34
N ALA A 95 -10.13 -4.67 -10.06
CA ALA A 95 -10.24 -3.26 -10.36
C ALA A 95 -9.40 -2.89 -11.59
N ARG A 96 -9.58 -1.64 -12.06
CA ARG A 96 -8.70 -1.01 -13.06
C ARG A 96 -8.15 0.30 -12.53
N VAL A 97 -6.95 0.66 -12.95
CA VAL A 97 -6.31 1.92 -12.56
C VAL A 97 -7.15 3.13 -13.00
N SER A 98 -7.73 3.08 -14.20
CA SER A 98 -8.61 4.15 -14.71
C SER A 98 -9.90 4.39 -13.89
N ALA A 99 -10.31 3.43 -13.05
CA ALA A 99 -11.48 3.60 -12.18
C ALA A 99 -11.20 4.55 -10.99
N GLY A 100 -9.93 4.85 -10.73
CA GLY A 100 -9.48 5.74 -9.66
C GLY A 100 -9.34 5.06 -8.30
N SER A 101 -8.55 5.70 -7.43
CA SER A 101 -8.11 5.14 -6.14
C SER A 101 -9.26 4.78 -5.20
N ALA A 102 -10.33 5.57 -5.16
CA ALA A 102 -11.52 5.29 -4.36
C ALA A 102 -12.19 3.95 -4.76
N ALA A 103 -12.35 3.72 -6.07
CA ALA A 103 -12.95 2.48 -6.57
C ALA A 103 -12.04 1.28 -6.31
N ILE A 104 -10.73 1.41 -6.53
CA ILE A 104 -9.74 0.37 -6.21
C ILE A 104 -9.79 0.02 -4.72
N ARG A 105 -9.83 1.04 -3.86
CA ARG A 105 -9.91 0.87 -2.40
C ARG A 105 -11.18 0.14 -1.99
N ALA A 106 -12.33 0.47 -2.60
CA ALA A 106 -13.60 -0.19 -2.35
C ALA A 106 -13.58 -1.67 -2.78
N SER A 107 -12.98 -1.98 -3.94
CA SER A 107 -12.81 -3.36 -4.41
C SER A 107 -12.03 -4.21 -3.40
N TYR A 108 -10.91 -3.69 -2.88
CA TYR A 108 -10.14 -4.41 -1.86
C TYR A 108 -10.83 -4.44 -0.49
N GLU A 109 -11.58 -3.41 -0.09
CA GLU A 109 -12.33 -3.42 1.17
C GLU A 109 -13.29 -4.59 1.26
N ALA A 110 -13.97 -4.92 0.16
CA ALA A 110 -14.91 -6.04 0.10
C ALA A 110 -14.25 -7.42 0.38
N MET A 111 -12.92 -7.51 0.28
CA MET A 111 -12.15 -8.73 0.55
C MET A 111 -11.57 -8.76 1.97
N ARG A 112 -11.59 -7.62 2.69
CA ARG A 112 -11.01 -7.52 4.03
C ARG A 112 -11.95 -8.12 5.08
N ALA A 113 -11.34 -8.69 6.10
CA ALA A 113 -12.00 -9.05 7.34
C ALA A 113 -11.08 -8.63 8.49
N THR A 114 -11.55 -7.71 9.33
CA THR A 114 -10.78 -7.14 10.43
C THR A 114 -11.49 -7.33 11.76
N ASP A 115 -10.71 -7.47 12.83
CA ASP A 115 -11.20 -7.48 14.21
C ASP A 115 -11.39 -6.06 14.77
N GLU A 116 -11.73 -5.95 16.05
CA GLU A 116 -11.90 -4.67 16.75
C GLU A 116 -10.63 -3.83 16.87
N ASN A 117 -9.45 -4.42 16.66
CA ASN A 117 -8.15 -3.74 16.67
C ASN A 117 -7.69 -3.38 15.23
N ASP A 118 -8.57 -3.54 14.24
CA ASP A 118 -8.28 -3.36 12.81
C ASP A 118 -7.14 -4.28 12.32
N LEU A 119 -7.02 -5.46 12.94
CA LEU A 119 -6.11 -6.52 12.53
C LEU A 119 -6.84 -7.52 11.64
N SER A 120 -6.14 -8.02 10.63
CA SER A 120 -6.74 -9.01 9.72
C SER A 120 -7.09 -10.30 10.47
N ALA A 121 -8.34 -10.74 10.30
CA ALA A 121 -8.81 -12.03 10.80
C ALA A 121 -8.29 -13.20 9.96
N TRP A 122 -7.97 -12.95 8.68
CA TRP A 122 -7.45 -13.93 7.74
C TRP A 122 -6.06 -14.43 8.12
N GLY A 123 -5.84 -15.73 7.93
CA GLY A 123 -4.49 -16.29 7.88
C GLY A 123 -3.76 -15.84 6.62
N VAL A 124 -2.43 -15.97 6.60
CA VAL A 124 -1.63 -15.86 5.38
C VAL A 124 -1.59 -17.21 4.66
N LEU A 125 -1.48 -18.30 5.44
CA LEU A 125 -1.54 -19.66 4.92
C LEU A 125 -3.00 -20.09 4.73
N PRO A 126 -3.26 -21.15 3.92
CA PRO A 126 -4.58 -21.78 3.86
C PRO A 126 -5.12 -22.16 5.24
N ASP A 127 -6.45 -22.25 5.36
CA ASP A 127 -7.13 -22.53 6.63
C ASP A 127 -6.50 -23.69 7.41
N GLY A 128 -6.12 -23.39 8.66
CA GLY A 128 -5.40 -24.31 9.51
C GLY A 128 -5.17 -23.76 10.92
N HIS A 129 -4.40 -24.51 11.72
CA HIS A 129 -4.06 -24.07 13.07
C HIS A 129 -3.07 -22.91 13.03
N ARG A 130 -3.43 -21.80 13.66
CA ARG A 130 -2.52 -20.69 13.95
C ARG A 130 -2.05 -20.78 15.40
N ALA A 131 -0.74 -20.73 15.59
CA ALA A 131 -0.13 -20.84 16.91
C ALA A 131 -0.34 -19.56 17.72
N VAL A 132 -0.91 -19.70 18.92
CA VAL A 132 -0.92 -18.63 19.93
C VAL A 132 0.40 -18.68 20.68
N ILE A 133 1.23 -17.65 20.52
CA ILE A 133 2.57 -17.59 21.12
C ILE A 133 2.49 -17.19 22.59
N LYS A 134 3.06 -18.03 23.46
CA LYS A 134 3.11 -17.77 24.91
C LYS A 134 4.50 -17.36 25.40
N ASN A 135 5.55 -17.76 24.70
CA ASN A 135 6.93 -17.45 25.03
C ASN A 135 7.85 -17.60 23.81
N SER A 136 9.08 -17.08 23.93
CA SER A 136 10.08 -17.10 22.86
C SER A 136 10.60 -18.50 22.51
N ALA A 137 10.61 -19.45 23.45
CA ALA A 137 11.04 -20.81 23.19
C ALA A 137 10.08 -21.54 22.22
N GLN A 138 8.79 -21.28 22.31
CA GLN A 138 7.79 -21.77 21.36
C GLN A 138 8.08 -21.27 19.94
N VAL A 139 8.38 -19.97 19.80
CA VAL A 139 8.74 -19.40 18.49
C VAL A 139 10.03 -20.02 17.96
N ARG A 140 11.04 -20.20 18.80
CA ARG A 140 12.30 -20.85 18.40
C ARG A 140 12.06 -22.22 17.77
N VAL A 141 11.26 -23.07 18.41
CA VAL A 141 10.93 -24.41 17.86
C VAL A 141 10.20 -24.30 16.51
N LEU A 142 9.27 -23.36 16.36
CA LEU A 142 8.60 -23.12 15.07
C LEU A 142 9.60 -22.68 13.99
N ILE A 143 10.55 -21.83 14.34
CA ILE A 143 11.56 -21.33 13.41
C ILE A 143 12.57 -22.42 13.03
N GLU A 144 13.14 -23.13 13.99
CA GLU A 144 14.23 -24.06 13.72
C GLU A 144 13.70 -25.39 13.15
N ASP A 145 12.64 -25.94 13.74
CA ASP A 145 12.25 -27.34 13.53
C ASP A 145 10.97 -27.52 12.71
N ALA A 146 10.05 -26.55 12.70
CA ALA A 146 8.78 -26.73 11.98
C ALA A 146 8.95 -26.62 10.46
N ARG A 147 7.96 -27.16 9.74
CA ARG A 147 7.76 -26.89 8.31
C ARG A 147 6.99 -25.57 8.18
N ASP A 148 5.83 -25.60 7.55
CA ASP A 148 4.92 -24.49 7.44
C ASP A 148 4.18 -24.30 8.76
N PHE A 149 4.07 -23.04 9.18
CA PHE A 149 3.32 -22.64 10.37
C PHE A 149 2.91 -21.19 10.22
N GLU A 150 1.93 -20.76 11.01
CA GLU A 150 1.54 -19.37 11.14
C GLU A 150 1.19 -19.07 12.60
N THR A 151 1.49 -17.87 13.07
CA THR A 151 1.08 -17.39 14.40
C THR A 151 -0.12 -16.46 14.33
N HIS A 152 -0.88 -16.40 15.42
CA HIS A 152 -1.76 -15.25 15.65
C HIS A 152 -0.94 -13.96 15.83
N TRP A 153 -1.63 -12.82 15.75
CA TRP A 153 -1.06 -11.52 16.10
C TRP A 153 -0.57 -11.52 17.55
N THR A 154 0.61 -10.94 17.75
CA THR A 154 1.22 -10.71 19.07
C THR A 154 1.41 -9.21 19.24
N THR A 155 1.07 -8.68 20.41
CA THR A 155 1.25 -7.25 20.70
C THR A 155 2.74 -6.93 20.86
N GLU A 156 3.18 -5.88 20.19
CA GLU A 156 4.51 -5.31 20.27
C GLU A 156 4.50 -3.95 20.99
N ARG A 157 5.66 -3.32 21.11
CA ARG A 157 5.76 -1.96 21.67
C ARG A 157 5.10 -0.93 20.75
N SER A 158 4.75 0.23 21.33
CA SER A 158 4.24 1.39 20.57
C SER A 158 2.97 1.11 19.75
N GLY A 159 2.09 0.25 20.27
CA GLY A 159 0.81 -0.10 19.61
C GLY A 159 0.95 -0.87 18.30
N ALA A 160 2.12 -1.45 18.03
CA ALA A 160 2.33 -2.34 16.90
C ALA A 160 1.93 -3.79 17.25
N TYR A 161 1.73 -4.59 16.22
CA TYR A 161 1.44 -6.02 16.30
C TYR A 161 2.35 -6.74 15.33
N SER A 162 2.79 -7.95 15.69
CA SER A 162 3.57 -8.79 14.80
C SER A 162 2.91 -10.15 14.61
N ARG A 163 3.13 -10.75 13.44
CA ARG A 163 2.88 -12.17 13.20
C ARG A 163 3.95 -12.75 12.29
N VAL A 164 4.14 -14.05 12.40
CA VAL A 164 5.17 -14.77 11.64
C VAL A 164 4.59 -16.04 11.04
N TRP A 165 5.00 -16.34 9.82
CA TRP A 165 4.62 -17.57 9.13
C TRP A 165 5.78 -18.11 8.30
N ARG A 166 5.69 -19.39 7.95
CA ARG A 166 6.55 -20.02 6.93
C ARG A 166 5.69 -20.69 5.89
N SER A 167 6.04 -20.50 4.61
CA SER A 167 5.52 -21.29 3.50
C SER A 167 6.69 -21.85 2.69
N GLY A 168 6.80 -23.18 2.66
CA GLY A 168 7.94 -23.88 2.06
C GLY A 168 9.25 -23.47 2.72
N ASP A 169 10.09 -22.77 1.95
CA ASP A 169 11.43 -22.34 2.38
C ASP A 169 11.50 -20.84 2.74
N THR A 170 10.37 -20.12 2.72
CA THR A 170 10.30 -18.69 3.00
C THR A 170 9.66 -18.42 4.36
N LEU A 171 10.41 -17.81 5.26
CA LEU A 171 9.90 -17.22 6.49
C LEU A 171 9.46 -15.77 6.23
N GLY A 172 8.23 -15.43 6.59
CA GLY A 172 7.69 -14.07 6.54
C GLY A 172 7.41 -13.53 7.94
N VAL A 173 7.79 -12.28 8.18
CA VAL A 173 7.43 -11.53 9.39
C VAL A 173 6.68 -10.28 8.96
N GLU A 174 5.47 -10.10 9.47
CA GLU A 174 4.68 -8.89 9.29
C GLU A 174 4.66 -8.12 10.61
N VAL A 175 4.96 -6.82 10.54
CA VAL A 175 4.68 -5.86 11.62
C VAL A 175 3.63 -4.89 11.13
N HIS A 176 2.56 -4.72 11.91
CA HIS A 176 1.41 -3.90 11.62
C HIS A 176 1.19 -2.86 12.71
N ARG A 177 0.87 -1.62 12.34
CA ARG A 177 0.36 -0.60 13.24
C ARG A 177 -0.91 -0.02 12.62
N PRO A 178 -2.08 -0.19 13.25
CA PRO A 178 -3.32 0.36 12.71
C PRO A 178 -3.20 1.85 12.43
N ALA A 179 -3.51 2.25 11.20
CA ALA A 179 -3.58 3.64 10.78
C ALA A 179 -4.63 3.78 9.68
N SER A 180 -5.37 4.89 9.70
CA SER A 180 -6.32 5.22 8.64
C SER A 180 -5.77 6.34 7.75
N PRO A 181 -6.14 6.39 6.46
CA PRO A 181 -5.78 7.52 5.59
C PRO A 181 -6.22 8.88 6.17
N SER A 182 -7.40 8.93 6.81
CA SER A 182 -7.90 10.16 7.44
C SER A 182 -7.06 10.61 8.63
N THR A 183 -6.58 9.68 9.48
CA THR A 183 -5.62 10.01 10.54
C THR A 183 -4.29 10.50 9.97
N ALA A 184 -3.74 9.84 8.94
CA ALA A 184 -2.49 10.25 8.32
C ALA A 184 -2.59 11.65 7.68
N LEU A 185 -3.71 11.95 7.01
CA LEU A 185 -3.99 13.28 6.46
C LEU A 185 -4.19 14.34 7.55
N SER A 186 -4.79 13.97 8.68
CA SER A 186 -4.95 14.88 9.82
C SER A 186 -3.61 15.24 10.46
N ASP A 187 -2.72 14.26 10.65
CA ASP A 187 -1.38 14.46 11.19
C ASP A 187 -0.53 15.32 10.23
N ALA A 188 -0.60 15.03 8.93
CA ALA A 188 0.04 15.82 7.90
C ALA A 188 -0.50 17.27 7.83
N ALA A 189 -1.81 17.45 8.01
CA ALA A 189 -2.42 18.78 8.07
C ALA A 189 -1.95 19.57 9.30
N TRP A 190 -1.80 18.92 10.45
CA TRP A 190 -1.21 19.54 11.63
C TRP A 190 0.21 20.03 11.35
N ASP A 191 1.09 19.20 10.80
CA ASP A 191 2.46 19.57 10.47
C ASP A 191 2.52 20.71 9.45
N ALA A 192 1.65 20.66 8.43
CA ALA A 192 1.52 21.74 7.45
C ALA A 192 1.14 23.07 8.12
N ILE A 193 0.13 23.08 9.01
CA ILE A 193 -0.28 24.28 9.76
C ILE A 193 0.82 24.75 10.72
N ALA A 194 1.48 23.82 11.41
CA ALA A 194 2.56 24.10 12.36
C ALA A 194 3.77 24.76 11.66
N SER A 195 4.02 24.41 10.41
CA SER A 195 5.13 24.95 9.59
C SER A 195 4.88 26.35 9.02
N ILE A 196 3.65 26.89 9.11
CA ILE A 196 3.30 28.21 8.55
C ILE A 196 4.06 29.33 9.28
N LYS A 197 4.89 30.08 8.53
CA LYS A 197 5.66 31.21 9.07
C LYS A 197 4.78 32.38 9.54
N ASN A 198 3.64 32.61 8.89
CA ASN A 198 2.69 33.66 9.28
C ASN A 198 1.90 33.25 10.52
N ARG A 199 2.27 33.80 11.69
CA ARG A 199 1.65 33.49 12.99
C ARG A 199 0.16 33.84 13.08
N THR A 200 -0.30 34.85 12.35
CA THR A 200 -1.72 35.23 12.33
C THR A 200 -2.53 34.17 11.61
N LEU A 201 -2.10 33.79 10.40
CA LEU A 201 -2.75 32.73 9.62
C LEU A 201 -2.71 31.39 10.36
N GLN A 202 -1.58 31.04 10.97
CA GLN A 202 -1.45 29.83 11.78
C GLN A 202 -2.48 29.77 12.92
N ARG A 203 -2.62 30.86 13.70
CA ARG A 203 -3.58 30.93 14.80
C ARG A 203 -5.02 30.85 14.31
N GLU A 204 -5.33 31.51 13.19
CA GLU A 204 -6.67 31.44 12.58
C GLU A 204 -7.02 30.01 12.17
N LEU A 205 -6.10 29.29 11.52
CA LEU A 205 -6.31 27.90 11.12
C LEU A 205 -6.47 26.97 12.32
N MET A 206 -5.65 27.15 13.37
CA MET A 206 -5.77 26.40 14.63
C MET A 206 -7.09 26.70 15.37
N GLN A 207 -7.65 27.91 15.23
CA GLN A 207 -8.97 28.20 15.79
C GLN A 207 -10.08 27.53 14.98
N ARG A 208 -10.00 27.59 13.64
CA ARG A 208 -10.96 26.93 12.75
C ARG A 208 -10.94 25.41 12.88
N SER A 209 -9.79 24.80 13.14
CA SER A 209 -9.67 23.34 13.29
C SER A 209 -10.47 22.79 14.46
N ASN A 210 -10.81 23.61 15.46
CA ASN A 210 -11.70 23.21 16.56
C ASN A 210 -13.15 22.96 16.10
N THR A 211 -13.55 23.52 14.95
CA THR A 211 -14.91 23.38 14.40
C THR A 211 -14.98 22.36 13.28
N VAL A 212 -13.99 22.35 12.38
CA VAL A 212 -14.03 21.55 11.14
C VAL A 212 -12.91 20.50 11.04
N GLY A 213 -12.11 20.32 12.09
CA GLY A 213 -10.92 19.47 12.10
C GLY A 213 -9.71 20.11 11.41
N MET A 214 -8.52 19.53 11.60
CA MET A 214 -7.25 20.05 11.06
C MET A 214 -7.26 20.09 9.53
N LEU A 215 -7.64 18.98 8.90
CA LEU A 215 -7.70 18.86 7.45
C LEU A 215 -8.74 19.83 6.86
N GLY A 216 -9.94 19.92 7.46
CA GLY A 216 -10.99 20.84 7.02
C GLY A 216 -10.58 22.30 7.10
N ALA A 217 -9.87 22.70 8.17
CA ALA A 217 -9.36 24.06 8.32
C ALA A 217 -8.32 24.41 7.24
N LEU A 218 -7.39 23.48 6.96
CA LEU A 218 -6.39 23.66 5.93
C LEU A 218 -7.01 23.74 4.53
N LEU A 219 -7.91 22.81 4.18
CA LEU A 219 -8.62 22.79 2.89
C LEU A 219 -9.50 24.02 2.69
N GLY A 220 -10.19 24.48 3.75
CA GLY A 220 -11.05 25.67 3.69
C GLY A 220 -10.28 26.98 3.49
N ALA A 221 -8.97 26.99 3.73
CA ALA A 221 -8.09 28.11 3.41
C ALA A 221 -7.50 28.02 1.99
N ARG A 222 -7.79 26.95 1.25
CA ARG A 222 -7.43 26.78 -0.17
C ARG A 222 -8.58 27.19 -1.09
N HIS A 223 -8.43 26.90 -2.38
CA HIS A 223 -9.50 27.15 -3.36
C HIS A 223 -10.72 26.28 -3.09
N LYS A 224 -11.90 26.72 -3.57
CA LYS A 224 -13.21 26.10 -3.29
C LYS A 224 -13.34 24.61 -3.65
N ASN A 225 -12.42 24.07 -4.46
CA ASN A 225 -12.45 22.68 -4.94
C ASN A 225 -11.37 21.79 -4.31
N ALA A 226 -10.63 22.26 -3.29
CA ALA A 226 -9.52 21.50 -2.73
C ALA A 226 -9.94 20.17 -2.11
N ALA A 227 -11.13 20.10 -1.49
CA ALA A 227 -11.68 18.85 -0.97
C ALA A 227 -11.98 17.83 -2.09
N ALA A 228 -12.55 18.29 -3.22
CA ALA A 228 -12.79 17.43 -4.37
C ALA A 228 -11.49 16.95 -5.01
N ALA A 229 -10.46 17.81 -5.08
CA ALA A 229 -9.14 17.42 -5.56
C ALA A 229 -8.47 16.37 -4.64
N LEU A 230 -8.66 16.48 -3.32
CA LEU A 230 -8.14 15.51 -2.36
C LEU A 230 -8.75 14.11 -2.56
N GLU A 231 -10.05 14.02 -2.83
CA GLU A 231 -10.73 12.73 -3.10
C GLU A 231 -10.16 11.99 -4.31
N HIS A 232 -9.57 12.72 -5.26
CA HIS A 232 -8.90 12.12 -6.42
C HIS A 232 -7.47 11.66 -6.13
N LEU A 233 -6.87 12.08 -5.01
CA LEU A 233 -5.53 11.65 -4.62
C LEU A 233 -5.55 10.21 -4.07
N PRO A 234 -4.61 9.34 -4.51
CA PRO A 234 -4.42 8.02 -3.92
C PRO A 234 -4.28 8.02 -2.39
N GLU A 235 -3.63 9.05 -1.85
CA GLU A 235 -3.34 9.22 -0.42
C GLU A 235 -4.58 9.44 0.45
N ALA A 236 -5.73 9.81 -0.14
CA ALA A 236 -7.00 9.85 0.57
C ALA A 236 -7.55 8.45 0.88
N HIS A 237 -7.07 7.42 0.17
CA HIS A 237 -7.63 6.08 0.19
C HIS A 237 -6.65 5.03 0.72
N PHE A 238 -5.35 5.25 0.55
CA PHE A 238 -4.28 4.34 0.92
C PHE A 238 -3.26 4.99 1.85
N THR A 239 -2.76 4.22 2.81
CA THR A 239 -1.67 4.62 3.71
C THR A 239 -0.87 3.40 4.13
N ILE A 240 0.35 3.63 4.63
CA ILE A 240 1.24 2.57 5.11
C ILE A 240 0.85 2.15 6.52
N ARG A 241 0.61 0.86 6.70
CA ARG A 241 0.15 0.26 7.96
C ARG A 241 0.92 -0.99 8.36
N SER A 242 1.49 -1.69 7.38
CA SER A 242 2.28 -2.90 7.60
C SER A 242 3.66 -2.76 6.97
N VAL A 243 4.57 -3.64 7.37
CA VAL A 243 5.75 -4.02 6.61
C VAL A 243 5.89 -5.53 6.70
N VAL A 244 6.19 -6.17 5.58
CA VAL A 244 6.55 -7.59 5.52
C VAL A 244 8.00 -7.73 5.11
N VAL A 245 8.78 -8.42 5.92
CA VAL A 245 10.16 -8.84 5.59
C VAL A 245 10.21 -10.35 5.46
N ARG A 246 11.02 -10.84 4.52
CA ARG A 246 11.11 -12.27 4.19
C ARG A 246 12.55 -12.74 4.22
N ALA A 247 12.78 -13.98 4.67
CA ALA A 247 14.05 -14.68 4.58
C ALA A 247 13.84 -16.08 4.01
N THR A 248 14.75 -16.52 3.14
CA THR A 248 14.67 -17.80 2.44
C THR A 248 15.84 -18.72 2.81
N GLY A 249 15.67 -20.02 2.67
CA GLY A 249 16.74 -20.99 2.93
C GLY A 249 17.12 -21.10 4.39
N SER A 250 18.41 -21.30 4.66
CA SER A 250 18.93 -21.49 6.02
C SER A 250 18.67 -20.28 6.93
N GLU A 251 18.67 -19.06 6.38
CA GLU A 251 18.33 -17.85 7.14
C GLU A 251 16.89 -17.88 7.66
N GLY A 252 15.96 -18.47 6.90
CA GLY A 252 14.56 -18.63 7.29
C GLY A 252 14.37 -19.61 8.45
N ARG A 253 15.40 -20.37 8.85
CA ARG A 253 15.39 -21.32 9.97
C ARG A 253 16.26 -20.87 11.15
N ASP A 254 16.86 -19.68 11.09
CA ASP A 254 17.67 -19.12 12.17
C ASP A 254 16.83 -18.20 13.07
N PHE A 255 16.73 -18.56 14.35
CA PHE A 255 15.98 -17.80 15.33
C PHE A 255 16.57 -16.42 15.63
N GLU A 256 17.89 -16.23 15.56
CA GLU A 256 18.50 -14.92 15.71
C GLU A 256 18.25 -14.05 14.49
N ARG A 257 18.23 -14.65 13.28
CA ARG A 257 17.78 -13.95 12.06
C ARG A 257 16.32 -13.51 12.18
N TYR A 258 15.43 -14.37 12.69
CA TYR A 258 14.03 -14.00 12.97
C TYR A 258 13.92 -12.75 13.85
N LYS A 259 14.68 -12.67 14.96
CA LYS A 259 14.66 -11.46 15.81
C LYS A 259 15.15 -10.22 15.06
N ALA A 260 16.16 -10.37 14.19
CA ALA A 260 16.63 -9.27 13.36
C ALA A 260 15.54 -8.82 12.38
N LEU A 261 14.80 -9.75 11.76
CA LEU A 261 13.67 -9.45 10.88
C LEU A 261 12.56 -8.68 11.59
N VAL A 262 12.17 -9.06 12.82
CA VAL A 262 11.17 -8.32 13.60
C VAL A 262 11.61 -6.88 13.87
N LYS A 263 12.88 -6.69 14.27
CA LYS A 263 13.45 -5.34 14.48
C LYS A 263 13.49 -4.54 13.18
N GLU A 264 13.92 -5.16 12.09
CA GLU A 264 14.00 -4.56 10.76
C GLU A 264 12.62 -4.10 10.28
N ALA A 265 11.61 -4.97 10.33
CA ALA A 265 10.24 -4.63 9.95
C ALA A 265 9.65 -3.52 10.80
N THR A 266 9.94 -3.52 12.12
CA THR A 266 9.48 -2.47 13.04
C THR A 266 10.10 -1.11 12.69
N ALA A 267 11.42 -1.06 12.49
CA ALA A 267 12.13 0.16 12.13
C ALA A 267 11.67 0.68 10.75
N GLN A 268 11.54 -0.21 9.76
CA GLN A 268 11.03 0.15 8.44
C GLN A 268 9.61 0.72 8.51
N LEU A 269 8.71 0.13 9.30
CA LEU A 269 7.34 0.64 9.44
C LEU A 269 7.35 2.07 10.01
N GLU A 270 8.15 2.33 11.04
CA GLU A 270 8.28 3.65 11.65
C GLU A 270 8.84 4.69 10.67
N ASP A 271 9.91 4.36 9.96
CA ASP A 271 10.52 5.24 8.97
C ASP A 271 9.58 5.55 7.81
N LEU A 272 8.89 4.52 7.30
CA LEU A 272 7.94 4.65 6.20
C LEU A 272 6.71 5.49 6.59
N GLN A 273 6.13 5.26 7.77
CA GLN A 273 5.02 6.08 8.26
C GLN A 273 5.44 7.54 8.46
N ALA A 274 6.61 7.78 9.05
CA ALA A 274 7.13 9.13 9.25
C ALA A 274 7.44 9.83 7.90
N ALA A 275 7.96 9.10 6.91
CA ALA A 275 8.19 9.62 5.56
C ALA A 275 6.87 9.94 4.85
N GLY A 276 5.87 9.07 4.97
CA GLY A 276 4.52 9.27 4.43
C GLY A 276 3.89 10.56 4.97
N THR A 277 3.88 10.76 6.29
CA THR A 277 3.34 11.99 6.90
C THR A 277 4.06 13.24 6.39
N ARG A 278 5.39 13.22 6.26
CA ARG A 278 6.16 14.35 5.70
C ARG A 278 5.79 14.63 4.25
N HIS A 279 5.65 13.60 3.42
CA HIS A 279 5.26 13.72 2.02
C HIS A 279 3.86 14.33 1.88
N LEU A 280 2.89 13.81 2.64
CA LEU A 280 1.53 14.37 2.70
C LEU A 280 1.52 15.83 3.15
N GLY A 281 2.31 16.17 4.16
CA GLY A 281 2.43 17.56 4.63
C GLY A 281 2.94 18.49 3.53
N GLN A 282 3.91 18.04 2.72
CA GLN A 282 4.40 18.80 1.56
C GLN A 282 3.35 18.94 0.47
N LEU A 283 2.62 17.87 0.12
CA LEU A 283 1.53 17.93 -0.85
C LEU A 283 0.45 18.94 -0.42
N LEU A 284 0.02 18.87 0.84
CA LEU A 284 -0.96 19.80 1.40
C LEU A 284 -0.45 21.25 1.47
N ALA A 285 0.87 21.44 1.66
CA ALA A 285 1.51 22.76 1.70
C ALA A 285 1.63 23.40 0.30
N LEU A 286 2.02 22.63 -0.71
CA LEU A 286 2.17 23.08 -2.11
C LEU A 286 0.83 23.43 -2.77
N GLY A 287 -0.26 22.93 -2.20
CA GLY A 287 -1.62 23.14 -2.66
C GLY A 287 -2.05 22.04 -3.62
N LEU A 288 -3.23 21.48 -3.34
CA LEU A 288 -3.95 20.61 -4.26
C LEU A 288 -4.32 21.45 -5.49
N LYS A 289 -4.05 20.97 -6.70
CA LYS A 289 -4.38 21.66 -7.95
C LYS A 289 -5.40 20.87 -8.73
#